data_AF-A0A3A6MT17-F1
#
_entry.id   AF-A0A3A6MT17-F1
#
_cell.length_a   1.000
_cell.length_b   1.000
_cell.length_c   1.000
_cell.angle_alpha   90.00
_cell.angle_beta   90.00
_cell.angle_gamma   90.00
#
_symmetry.space_group_name_H-M   'P 1'
#
loop_
_entity.id
_entity.type
_entity.pdbx_description
1 polymer ?
#
loop_
_entity_poly.entity_id
_entity_poly.type
_entity_poly.pdbx_seq_one_letter_code
_entity_poly.pdbx_strand_id
1 'polypeptide(L)'
;MTINIEKLIEQRPHLKDPFEFYAKWQRFQRDADEILPRSRATLAPAESKAYPRKNVDAVLKSFAAAFHLSSEVLSPIGKALAAGDIDFMLLPLDELPPISLPQGEGELSTILFLLSKPWFIRLREVSGLDGRQWEEGHCPVCSARPALASIIEGPQRRLHCSWCGATGPYRFIGCPNCGAEEAVKLGTLVPEGEPGFRVATCDACRTYVKVVESQIFEAMTPDLADLASLPLDIVAQGKDYARRAPNPLGLLQIP
;
A
#
# COMPACT_ATOMS: atom_id res chain seq x y z
N MET A 1 9.54 -3.53 15.61
CA MET A 1 8.67 -2.79 16.55
C MET A 1 7.29 -3.40 16.48
N THR A 2 6.78 -3.98 17.56
CA THR A 2 5.41 -4.52 17.59
C THR A 2 4.47 -3.35 17.84
N ILE A 3 3.81 -2.87 16.79
CA ILE A 3 2.84 -1.78 16.93
C ILE A 3 1.60 -2.33 17.64
N ASN A 4 1.18 -1.63 18.68
CA ASN A 4 0.00 -2.00 19.45
C ASN A 4 -1.26 -1.44 18.77
N ILE A 5 -1.94 -2.29 18.00
CA ILE A 5 -3.18 -1.93 17.30
C ILE A 5 -4.33 -1.61 18.28
N GLU A 6 -4.41 -2.29 19.44
CA GLU A 6 -5.45 -2.02 20.45
C GLU A 6 -5.37 -0.58 20.95
N LYS A 7 -4.16 -0.08 21.22
CA LYS A 7 -3.93 1.32 21.60
C LYS A 7 -4.39 2.30 20.51
N LEU A 8 -4.22 1.95 19.22
CA LEU A 8 -4.69 2.79 18.12
C LEU A 8 -6.22 2.79 18.02
N ILE A 9 -6.87 1.65 18.30
CA ILE A 9 -8.34 1.54 18.35
C ILE A 9 -8.89 2.39 19.51
N GLU A 10 -8.27 2.37 20.68
CA GLU A 10 -8.65 3.22 21.81
C GLU A 10 -8.57 4.72 21.47
N GLN A 11 -7.52 5.12 20.75
CA GLN A 11 -7.31 6.51 20.32
C GLN A 11 -8.25 6.94 19.19
N ARG A 12 -8.65 6.01 18.31
CA ARG A 12 -9.53 6.27 17.15
C ARG A 12 -10.61 5.19 17.04
N PRO A 13 -11.63 5.19 17.92
CA PRO A 13 -12.64 4.11 17.96
C PRO A 13 -13.45 3.97 16.66
N HIS A 14 -13.62 5.05 15.92
CA HIS A 14 -14.31 5.07 14.61
C HIS A 14 -13.52 4.36 13.50
N LEU A 15 -12.25 4.01 13.73
CA LEU A 15 -11.40 3.25 12.79
C LEU A 15 -11.12 1.82 13.27
N LYS A 16 -11.94 1.32 14.21
CA LYS A 16 -11.81 -0.04 14.75
C LYS A 16 -11.76 -1.09 13.64
N ASP A 17 -12.74 -1.09 12.74
CA ASP A 17 -12.86 -2.12 11.70
C ASP A 17 -11.66 -2.12 10.72
N PRO A 18 -11.21 -0.98 10.16
CA PRO A 18 -9.97 -0.92 9.38
C PRO A 18 -8.73 -1.44 10.11
N PHE A 19 -8.59 -1.13 11.41
CA PHE A 19 -7.45 -1.58 12.20
C PHE A 19 -7.50 -3.08 12.49
N GLU A 20 -8.66 -3.63 12.85
CA GLU A 20 -8.84 -5.07 13.03
C GLU A 20 -8.63 -5.83 11.71
N PHE A 21 -9.07 -5.26 10.59
CA PHE A 21 -8.82 -5.80 9.26
C PHE A 21 -7.31 -5.84 8.94
N TYR A 22 -6.59 -4.77 9.23
CA TYR A 22 -5.13 -4.74 9.07
C TYR A 22 -4.41 -5.72 10.01
N ALA A 23 -4.92 -5.92 11.23
CA ALA A 23 -4.38 -6.93 12.15
C ALA A 23 -4.49 -8.36 11.57
N LYS A 24 -5.61 -8.68 10.89
CA LYS A 24 -5.76 -9.94 10.14
C LYS A 24 -4.70 -10.08 9.05
N TRP A 25 -4.47 -9.01 8.28
CA TRP A 25 -3.41 -9.00 7.27
C TRP A 25 -2.01 -9.23 7.89
N GLN A 26 -1.69 -8.59 9.02
CA GLN A 26 -0.41 -8.82 9.69
C GLN A 26 -0.20 -10.26 10.15
N ARG A 27 -1.27 -10.97 10.52
CA ARG A 27 -1.21 -12.40 10.79
C ARG A 27 -0.86 -13.18 9.54
N PHE A 28 -1.57 -12.94 8.45
CA PHE A 28 -1.26 -13.55 7.15
C PHE A 28 0.18 -13.29 6.71
N GLN A 29 0.67 -12.05 6.85
CA GLN A 29 2.05 -11.69 6.53
C GLN A 29 3.07 -12.58 7.24
N ARG A 30 2.89 -12.84 8.55
CA ARG A 30 3.80 -13.69 9.33
C ARG A 30 3.77 -15.14 8.83
N ASP A 31 2.58 -15.70 8.62
CA ASP A 31 2.43 -17.05 8.11
C ASP A 31 3.07 -17.19 6.71
N ALA A 32 2.87 -16.20 5.83
CA ALA A 32 3.46 -16.17 4.51
C ALA A 32 5.00 -16.11 4.54
N ASP A 33 5.59 -15.36 5.48
CA ASP A 33 7.05 -15.30 5.67
C ASP A 33 7.67 -16.64 6.11
N GLU A 34 6.90 -17.50 6.77
CA GLU A 34 7.32 -18.88 7.11
C GLU A 34 7.22 -19.83 5.91
N ILE A 35 6.23 -19.63 5.04
CA ILE A 35 6.00 -20.46 3.86
C ILE A 35 6.98 -20.14 2.73
N LEU A 36 7.28 -18.86 2.53
CA LEU A 36 8.04 -18.37 1.37
C LEU A 36 9.55 -18.52 1.56
N PRO A 37 10.31 -18.81 0.49
CA PRO A 37 11.75 -18.99 0.59
C PRO A 37 12.44 -17.68 1.00
N ARG A 38 13.41 -17.79 1.93
CA ARG A 38 14.19 -16.63 2.40
C ARG A 38 15.13 -16.05 1.34
N SER A 39 15.57 -16.87 0.38
CA SER A 39 16.47 -16.46 -0.72
C SER A 39 15.77 -16.64 -2.07
N ARG A 40 15.84 -15.61 -2.93
CA ARG A 40 15.35 -15.63 -4.32
C ARG A 40 16.42 -16.07 -5.33
N ALA A 41 17.67 -16.26 -4.89
CA ALA A 41 18.80 -16.59 -5.76
C ALA A 41 18.66 -17.93 -6.51
N THR A 42 17.66 -18.73 -6.15
CA THR A 42 17.37 -20.06 -6.73
C THR A 42 16.06 -20.13 -7.53
N LEU A 43 15.34 -19.02 -7.70
CA LEU A 43 14.07 -19.00 -8.44
C LEU A 43 14.30 -18.75 -9.94
N ALA A 44 13.62 -19.52 -10.79
CA ALA A 44 13.63 -19.25 -12.23
C ALA A 44 12.95 -17.89 -12.53
N PRO A 45 13.32 -17.19 -13.64
CA PRO A 45 12.71 -15.90 -13.99
C PRO A 45 11.19 -15.92 -14.17
N ALA A 46 10.59 -17.08 -14.50
CA ALA A 46 9.14 -17.22 -14.55
C ALA A 46 8.50 -17.31 -13.15
N GLU A 47 9.23 -17.83 -12.16
CA GLU A 47 8.80 -17.92 -10.76
C GLU A 47 9.12 -16.63 -9.98
N SER A 48 9.81 -15.68 -10.61
CA SER A 48 10.13 -14.38 -10.01
C SER A 48 9.05 -13.34 -10.20
N LYS A 49 7.91 -13.67 -10.83
CA LYS A 49 6.79 -12.76 -11.13
C LYS A 49 5.65 -12.81 -10.10
N ALA A 50 5.48 -13.95 -9.43
CA ALA A 50 4.49 -14.15 -8.39
C ALA A 50 5.00 -15.15 -7.34
N TYR A 51 4.12 -15.84 -6.62
CA TYR A 51 4.51 -16.91 -5.72
C TYR A 51 5.06 -18.14 -6.48
N PRO A 52 6.12 -18.81 -5.97
CA PRO A 52 6.56 -20.07 -6.55
C PRO A 52 5.43 -21.10 -6.55
N ARG A 53 5.24 -21.85 -7.64
CA ARG A 53 4.08 -22.75 -7.83
C ARG A 53 3.88 -23.72 -6.67
N LYS A 54 4.97 -24.28 -6.14
CA LYS A 54 4.96 -25.21 -4.98
C LYS A 54 4.44 -24.59 -3.68
N ASN A 55 4.43 -23.27 -3.57
CA ASN A 55 4.02 -22.52 -2.38
C ASN A 55 2.61 -21.94 -2.48
N VAL A 56 2.02 -21.88 -3.69
CA VAL A 56 0.71 -21.23 -3.96
C VAL A 56 -0.37 -21.75 -3.03
N ASP A 57 -0.55 -23.08 -2.95
CA ASP A 57 -1.62 -23.69 -2.13
C ASP A 57 -1.47 -23.37 -0.64
N ALA A 58 -0.23 -23.41 -0.12
CA ALA A 58 0.04 -23.12 1.28
C ALA A 58 -0.26 -21.65 1.62
N VAL A 59 0.17 -20.72 0.76
CA VAL A 59 -0.09 -19.29 0.94
C VAL A 59 -1.58 -18.99 0.85
N LEU A 60 -2.30 -19.54 -0.14
CA LEU A 60 -3.74 -19.33 -0.28
C LEU A 60 -4.53 -19.91 0.90
N LYS A 61 -4.12 -21.06 1.43
CA LYS A 61 -4.73 -21.64 2.62
C LYS A 61 -4.54 -20.75 3.85
N SER A 62 -3.35 -20.19 4.05
CA SER A 62 -3.10 -19.22 5.14
C SER A 62 -3.91 -17.94 4.94
N PHE A 63 -3.96 -17.41 3.71
CA PHE A 63 -4.77 -16.23 3.39
C PHE A 63 -6.26 -16.46 3.69
N ALA A 64 -6.82 -17.57 3.20
CA ALA A 64 -8.20 -17.97 3.47
C ALA A 64 -8.49 -18.05 4.97
N ALA A 65 -7.58 -18.65 5.74
CA ALA A 65 -7.73 -18.78 7.19
C ALA A 65 -7.68 -17.43 7.92
N ALA A 66 -6.82 -16.51 7.48
CA ALA A 66 -6.67 -15.18 8.09
C ALA A 66 -7.91 -14.28 7.86
N PHE A 67 -8.55 -14.41 6.69
CA PHE A 67 -9.71 -13.59 6.30
C PHE A 67 -11.05 -14.31 6.38
N HIS A 68 -11.07 -15.57 6.82
CA HIS A 68 -12.25 -16.44 6.87
C HIS A 68 -12.98 -16.58 5.52
N LEU A 69 -12.20 -16.66 4.43
CA LEU A 69 -12.73 -16.83 3.08
C LEU A 69 -12.94 -18.31 2.75
N SER A 70 -13.96 -18.61 1.94
CA SER A 70 -14.14 -19.97 1.40
C SER A 70 -13.11 -20.27 0.30
N SER A 71 -12.82 -21.55 0.08
CA SER A 71 -11.93 -21.98 -1.00
C SER A 71 -12.46 -21.63 -2.38
N GLU A 72 -13.78 -21.47 -2.53
CA GLU A 72 -14.41 -21.11 -3.81
C GLU A 72 -14.03 -19.70 -4.26
N VAL A 73 -13.96 -18.74 -3.33
CA VAL A 73 -13.58 -17.35 -3.63
C VAL A 73 -12.16 -17.27 -4.18
N LEU A 74 -11.23 -18.04 -3.62
CA LEU A 74 -9.82 -18.00 -4.01
C LEU A 74 -9.48 -18.97 -5.17
N SER A 75 -10.38 -19.88 -5.53
CA SER A 75 -10.13 -20.89 -6.56
C SER A 75 -9.72 -20.30 -7.92
N PRO A 76 -10.37 -19.24 -8.45
CA PRO A 76 -9.94 -18.59 -9.70
C PRO A 76 -8.51 -18.03 -9.60
N ILE A 77 -8.19 -17.39 -8.47
CA ILE A 77 -6.86 -16.80 -8.22
C ILE A 77 -5.80 -17.90 -8.12
N GLY A 78 -6.10 -18.98 -7.41
CA GLY A 78 -5.18 -20.12 -7.27
C GLY A 78 -4.88 -20.82 -8.60
N LYS A 79 -5.89 -21.00 -9.45
CA LYS A 79 -5.70 -21.53 -10.81
C LYS A 79 -4.80 -20.62 -11.66
N ALA A 80 -5.04 -19.31 -11.63
CA ALA A 80 -4.24 -18.34 -12.38
C ALA A 80 -2.78 -18.27 -11.87
N LEU A 81 -2.57 -18.30 -10.55
CA LEU A 81 -1.22 -18.38 -9.96
C LEU A 81 -0.50 -19.67 -10.37
N ALA A 82 -1.18 -20.83 -10.35
CA ALA A 82 -0.61 -22.11 -10.73
C ALA A 82 -0.26 -22.17 -12.22
N ALA A 83 -1.11 -21.60 -13.08
CA ALA A 83 -0.85 -21.46 -14.52
C ALA A 83 0.32 -20.50 -14.80
N GLY A 84 0.53 -19.49 -13.96
CA GLY A 84 1.52 -18.43 -14.17
C GLY A 84 0.94 -17.22 -14.92
N ASP A 85 -0.38 -17.05 -14.86
CA ASP A 85 -1.12 -16.00 -15.56
C ASP A 85 -1.18 -14.68 -14.75
N ILE A 86 -0.67 -14.68 -13.51
CA ILE A 86 -0.59 -13.49 -12.66
C ILE A 86 0.87 -13.03 -12.59
N ASP A 87 1.09 -11.76 -12.90
CA ASP A 87 2.35 -11.06 -12.65
C ASP A 87 2.11 -9.99 -11.58
N PHE A 88 2.66 -10.17 -10.38
CA PHE A 88 2.45 -9.22 -9.30
C PHE A 88 3.03 -7.85 -9.64
N MET A 89 4.08 -7.74 -10.46
CA MET A 89 4.68 -6.46 -10.82
C MET A 89 3.77 -5.55 -11.64
N LEU A 90 2.69 -6.08 -12.22
CA LEU A 90 1.70 -5.29 -12.95
C LEU A 90 0.65 -4.66 -12.02
N LEU A 91 0.44 -5.22 -10.81
CA LEU A 91 -0.58 -4.73 -9.89
C LEU A 91 -0.36 -3.26 -9.43
N PRO A 92 0.87 -2.80 -9.11
CA PRO A 92 1.10 -1.41 -8.76
C PRO A 92 0.90 -0.41 -9.90
N LEU A 93 0.76 -0.91 -11.14
CA LEU A 93 0.49 -0.13 -12.34
C LEU A 93 -1.01 -0.07 -12.68
N ASP A 94 -1.88 -0.52 -11.75
CA ASP A 94 -3.32 -0.64 -11.91
C ASP A 94 -3.74 -1.65 -13.01
N GLU A 95 -2.86 -2.61 -13.35
CA GLU A 95 -3.12 -3.68 -14.32
C GLU A 95 -3.54 -4.98 -13.60
N LEU A 96 -4.84 -5.26 -13.60
CA LEU A 96 -5.41 -6.46 -12.99
C LEU A 96 -5.42 -7.65 -13.96
N PRO A 97 -5.16 -8.88 -13.48
CA PRO A 97 -5.31 -10.07 -14.30
C PRO A 97 -6.79 -10.27 -14.68
N PRO A 98 -7.10 -10.89 -15.84
CA PRO A 98 -8.46 -11.10 -16.34
C PRO A 98 -9.16 -12.23 -15.59
N ILE A 99 -9.36 -12.06 -14.28
CA ILE A 99 -9.99 -13.01 -13.38
C ILE A 99 -11.33 -12.43 -12.96
N SER A 100 -12.42 -13.18 -13.18
CA SER A 100 -13.73 -12.78 -12.68
C SER A 100 -13.98 -13.41 -11.31
N LEU A 101 -14.21 -12.56 -10.30
CA LEU A 101 -14.72 -13.00 -9.00
C LEU A 101 -16.25 -12.82 -8.95
N PRO A 102 -16.99 -13.70 -8.26
CA PRO A 102 -18.44 -13.57 -8.08
C PRO A 102 -18.88 -12.20 -7.52
N GLN A 103 -18.00 -11.51 -6.81
CA GLN A 103 -18.29 -10.29 -6.06
C GLN A 103 -17.86 -8.97 -6.76
N GLY A 104 -17.21 -9.03 -7.93
CA GLY A 104 -16.81 -7.85 -8.72
C GLY A 104 -15.33 -7.45 -8.61
N GLU A 105 -14.92 -6.43 -9.40
CA GLU A 105 -13.51 -6.04 -9.60
C GLU A 105 -12.86 -5.35 -8.38
N GLY A 106 -13.61 -4.57 -7.61
CA GLY A 106 -13.09 -3.87 -6.42
C GLY A 106 -12.67 -4.84 -5.29
N GLU A 107 -13.32 -6.00 -5.21
CA GLU A 107 -12.93 -7.06 -4.28
C GLU A 107 -11.67 -7.77 -4.77
N LEU A 108 -11.53 -7.97 -6.08
CA LEU A 108 -10.32 -8.56 -6.68
C LEU A 108 -9.08 -7.71 -6.41
N SER A 109 -9.14 -6.39 -6.61
CA SER A 109 -8.00 -5.51 -6.37
C SER A 109 -7.55 -5.53 -4.90
N THR A 110 -8.51 -5.54 -3.96
CA THR A 110 -8.26 -5.63 -2.52
C THR A 110 -7.62 -6.97 -2.15
N ILE A 111 -8.17 -8.08 -2.65
CA ILE A 111 -7.61 -9.42 -2.42
C ILE A 111 -6.20 -9.50 -2.98
N LEU A 112 -5.96 -9.09 -4.23
CA LEU A 112 -4.63 -9.14 -4.85
C LEU A 112 -3.62 -8.24 -4.16
N PHE A 113 -4.03 -7.06 -3.69
CA PHE A 113 -3.17 -6.18 -2.89
C PHE A 113 -2.71 -6.88 -1.61
N LEU A 114 -3.65 -7.39 -0.82
CA LEU A 114 -3.35 -8.06 0.46
C LEU A 114 -2.54 -9.34 0.25
N LEU A 115 -2.94 -10.15 -0.74
CA LEU A 115 -2.36 -11.45 -1.05
C LEU A 115 -0.93 -11.32 -1.54
N SER A 116 -0.61 -10.33 -2.38
CA SER A 116 0.74 -10.16 -2.96
C SER A 116 1.70 -9.34 -2.07
N LYS A 117 1.19 -8.64 -1.05
CA LYS A 117 2.02 -7.80 -0.18
C LYS A 117 3.23 -8.51 0.47
N PRO A 118 3.13 -9.77 0.97
CA PRO A 118 4.30 -10.49 1.47
C PRO A 118 5.41 -10.66 0.42
N TRP A 119 5.02 -10.91 -0.83
CA TRP A 119 5.95 -11.00 -1.95
C TRP A 119 6.66 -9.67 -2.22
N PHE A 120 5.94 -8.55 -2.14
CA PHE A 120 6.50 -7.21 -2.35
C PHE A 120 7.43 -6.77 -1.21
N ILE A 121 7.08 -7.08 0.04
CA ILE A 121 7.96 -6.85 1.19
C ILE A 121 9.28 -7.61 1.01
N ARG A 122 9.20 -8.87 0.58
CA ARG A 122 10.40 -9.66 0.25
C ARG A 122 11.19 -9.06 -0.90
N LEU A 123 10.52 -8.57 -1.95
CA LEU A 123 11.17 -7.88 -3.07
C LEU A 123 11.97 -6.67 -2.59
N ARG A 124 11.39 -5.83 -1.74
CA ARG A 124 12.08 -4.68 -1.13
C ARG A 124 13.35 -5.13 -0.41
N GLU A 125 13.25 -6.13 0.48
CA GLU A 125 14.37 -6.62 1.30
C GLU A 125 15.58 -7.08 0.48
N VAL A 126 15.34 -7.74 -0.67
CA VAL A 126 16.44 -8.30 -1.49
C VAL A 126 16.90 -7.39 -2.63
N SER A 127 16.15 -6.32 -2.93
CA SER A 127 16.43 -5.46 -4.09
C SER A 127 17.64 -4.53 -3.91
N GLY A 128 17.95 -4.12 -2.67
CA GLY A 128 18.92 -3.04 -2.42
C GLY A 128 18.48 -1.66 -2.96
N LEU A 129 17.18 -1.50 -3.26
CA LEU A 129 16.59 -0.27 -3.81
C LEU A 129 15.81 0.55 -2.78
N ASP A 130 15.52 -0.02 -1.60
CA ASP A 130 14.92 0.73 -0.49
C ASP A 130 15.85 1.85 -0.01
N GLY A 131 15.29 3.00 0.36
CA GLY A 131 16.06 4.20 0.73
C GLY A 131 16.56 5.02 -0.46
N ARG A 132 16.52 4.51 -1.70
CA ARG A 132 16.93 5.27 -2.90
C ARG A 132 15.95 6.40 -3.21
N GLN A 133 16.46 7.42 -3.91
CA GLN A 133 15.66 8.53 -4.40
C GLN A 133 14.54 8.03 -5.32
N TRP A 134 13.34 8.56 -5.11
CA TRP A 134 12.20 8.29 -5.98
C TRP A 134 12.28 9.22 -7.18
N GLU A 135 12.46 8.65 -8.36
CA GLU A 135 12.43 9.39 -9.61
C GLU A 135 11.00 9.48 -10.13
N GLU A 136 10.59 10.67 -10.59
CA GLU A 136 9.24 10.94 -11.09
C GLU A 136 8.10 10.59 -10.11
N GLY A 137 8.42 10.43 -8.82
CA GLY A 137 7.47 10.04 -7.78
C GLY A 137 7.12 8.55 -7.77
N HIS A 138 7.86 7.69 -8.47
CA HIS A 138 7.62 6.25 -8.46
C HIS A 138 8.54 5.52 -7.47
N CYS A 139 8.01 4.46 -6.87
CA CYS A 139 8.77 3.60 -5.99
C CYS A 139 9.88 2.88 -6.77
N PRO A 140 11.16 2.97 -6.35
CA PRO A 140 12.26 2.33 -7.08
C PRO A 140 12.22 0.80 -7.02
N VAL A 141 11.41 0.21 -6.13
CA VAL A 141 11.29 -1.25 -5.96
C VAL A 141 10.22 -1.85 -6.86
N CYS A 142 9.04 -1.21 -6.94
CA CYS A 142 7.85 -1.79 -7.57
C CYS A 142 7.10 -0.83 -8.50
N SER A 143 7.65 0.35 -8.75
CA SER A 143 7.08 1.40 -9.60
C SER A 143 5.73 1.96 -9.14
N ALA A 144 5.24 1.57 -7.96
CA ALA A 144 4.02 2.12 -7.37
C ALA A 144 4.10 3.65 -7.17
N ARG A 145 2.96 4.31 -7.33
CA ARG A 145 2.74 5.69 -6.84
C ARG A 145 2.86 5.76 -5.30
N PRO A 146 3.12 6.96 -4.73
CA PRO A 146 3.26 7.08 -3.29
C PRO A 146 1.89 6.97 -2.60
N ALA A 147 1.84 6.20 -1.51
CA ALA A 147 0.67 6.16 -0.65
C ALA A 147 0.64 7.34 0.31
N LEU A 148 1.81 7.64 0.90
CA LEU A 148 2.02 8.75 1.81
C LEU A 148 3.29 9.51 1.45
N ALA A 149 3.38 10.75 1.95
CA ALA A 149 4.63 11.45 2.13
C ALA A 149 4.88 11.71 3.61
N SER A 150 6.12 11.92 3.98
CA SER A 150 6.48 12.49 5.28
C SER A 150 7.46 13.63 5.13
N ILE A 151 7.37 14.58 6.05
CA ILE A 151 8.34 15.66 6.18
C ILE A 151 9.13 15.37 7.45
N ILE A 152 10.46 15.31 7.31
CA ILE A 152 11.42 15.17 8.41
C ILE A 152 11.91 16.56 8.80
N GLU A 153 12.53 16.71 9.97
CA GLU A 153 13.25 17.94 10.33
C GLU A 153 14.14 18.46 9.18
N GLY A 154 13.96 19.72 8.81
CA GLY A 154 14.57 20.33 7.61
C GLY A 154 13.72 20.20 6.33
N PRO A 155 14.17 20.69 5.17
CA PRO A 155 13.44 20.59 3.91
C PRO A 155 13.57 19.20 3.27
N GLN A 156 13.36 18.13 4.04
CA GLN A 156 13.47 16.75 3.56
C GLN A 156 12.10 16.08 3.51
N ARG A 157 11.69 15.72 2.29
CA ARG A 157 10.47 14.97 2.03
C ARG A 157 10.83 13.52 1.68
N ARG A 158 10.14 12.57 2.30
CA ARG A 158 10.18 11.16 1.90
C ARG A 158 8.83 10.71 1.38
N LEU A 159 8.84 9.77 0.45
CA LEU A 159 7.65 9.07 -0.03
C LEU A 159 7.62 7.66 0.56
N HIS A 160 6.41 7.09 0.67
CA HIS A 160 6.17 5.76 1.24
C HIS A 160 5.28 4.94 0.31
N CYS A 161 5.70 3.72 0.03
CA CYS A 161 4.98 2.78 -0.83
C CYS A 161 4.07 1.84 -0.01
N SER A 162 2.80 1.71 -0.38
CA SER A 162 1.85 0.77 0.28
C SER A 162 2.00 -0.69 -0.16
N TRP A 163 2.61 -0.97 -1.30
CA TRP A 163 2.82 -2.33 -1.81
C TRP A 163 4.01 -3.01 -1.15
N CYS A 164 5.20 -2.42 -1.27
CA CYS A 164 6.43 -3.03 -0.78
C CYS A 164 6.94 -2.45 0.54
N GLY A 165 6.35 -1.35 1.01
CA GLY A 165 6.80 -0.65 2.22
C GLY A 165 8.13 0.09 2.06
N ALA A 166 8.63 0.29 0.84
CA ALA A 166 9.85 1.06 0.60
C ALA A 166 9.63 2.56 0.89
N THR A 167 10.68 3.23 1.35
CA THR A 167 10.69 4.67 1.59
C THR A 167 11.95 5.30 1.00
N GLY A 168 11.83 6.49 0.43
CA GLY A 168 12.98 7.18 -0.15
C GLY A 168 12.78 8.69 -0.24
N PRO A 169 13.88 9.45 -0.38
CA PRO A 169 13.79 10.88 -0.57
C PRO A 169 13.11 11.22 -1.89
N TYR A 170 12.41 12.35 -1.88
CA TYR A 170 11.87 13.01 -3.07
C TYR A 170 12.15 14.51 -2.95
N ARG A 171 12.10 15.22 -4.08
CA ARG A 171 12.24 16.68 -4.08
C ARG A 171 11.28 17.33 -3.07
N PHE A 172 11.75 18.37 -2.40
CA PHE A 172 10.99 19.00 -1.32
C PHE A 172 9.69 19.63 -1.84
N ILE A 173 9.80 20.43 -2.90
CA ILE A 173 8.66 21.03 -3.61
C ILE A 173 8.42 20.22 -4.89
N GLY A 174 7.17 19.80 -5.10
CA GLY A 174 6.76 19.11 -6.30
C GLY A 174 5.62 18.13 -6.08
N CYS A 175 4.68 18.04 -7.02
CA CYS A 175 3.67 17.00 -7.03
C CYS A 175 4.34 15.65 -7.37
N PRO A 176 4.21 14.60 -6.53
CA PRO A 176 4.78 13.30 -6.85
C PRO A 176 3.96 12.49 -7.87
N ASN A 177 2.78 12.99 -8.29
CA ASN A 177 1.95 12.31 -9.30
C ASN A 177 2.14 12.86 -10.72
N CYS A 178 2.40 14.16 -10.88
CA CYS A 178 2.55 14.81 -12.20
C CYS A 178 3.82 15.64 -12.36
N GLY A 179 4.64 15.78 -11.32
CA GLY A 179 5.90 16.52 -11.37
C GLY A 179 5.78 18.05 -11.31
N ALA A 180 4.57 18.63 -11.25
CA ALA A 180 4.41 20.09 -11.17
C ALA A 180 5.13 20.70 -9.95
N GLU A 181 5.93 21.75 -10.18
CA GLU A 181 6.74 22.42 -9.14
C GLU A 181 6.27 23.84 -8.82
N GLU A 182 5.33 24.37 -9.60
CA GLU A 182 4.84 25.74 -9.47
C GLU A 182 4.06 25.89 -8.17
N ALA A 183 4.59 26.67 -7.22
CA ALA A 183 4.00 26.82 -5.89
C ALA A 183 2.51 27.26 -5.92
N VAL A 184 2.12 28.06 -6.92
CA VAL A 184 0.72 28.49 -7.11
C VAL A 184 -0.25 27.33 -7.40
N LYS A 185 0.25 26.20 -7.91
CA LYS A 185 -0.53 24.99 -8.20
C LYS A 185 -0.46 23.95 -7.07
N LEU A 186 0.31 24.22 -6.02
CA LEU A 186 0.53 23.29 -4.91
C LEU A 186 -0.11 23.85 -3.64
N GLY A 187 -1.05 23.09 -3.07
CA GLY A 187 -1.78 23.48 -1.87
C GLY A 187 -1.47 22.57 -0.69
N THR A 188 -1.86 23.02 0.50
CA THR A 188 -1.89 22.19 1.70
C THR A 188 -3.21 22.39 2.43
N LEU A 189 -3.88 21.29 2.78
CA LEU A 189 -5.03 21.29 3.67
C LEU A 189 -4.58 20.74 5.02
N VAL A 190 -4.93 21.41 6.10
CA VAL A 190 -4.68 20.98 7.48
C VAL A 190 -6.04 20.80 8.15
N PRO A 191 -6.59 19.58 8.18
CA PRO A 191 -7.87 19.34 8.83
C PRO A 191 -7.79 19.58 10.34
N GLU A 192 -8.85 20.16 10.89
CA GLU A 192 -8.98 20.29 12.34
C GLU A 192 -9.08 18.90 13.00
N GLY A 193 -8.48 18.75 14.18
CA GLY A 193 -8.54 17.49 14.95
C GLY A 193 -7.58 16.39 14.50
N GLU A 194 -6.75 16.62 13.48
CA GLU A 194 -5.80 15.63 12.95
C GLU A 194 -4.33 16.09 13.10
N PRO A 195 -3.81 16.25 14.34
CA PRO A 195 -2.46 16.74 14.56
C PRO A 195 -1.42 15.81 13.94
N GLY A 196 -0.43 16.41 13.28
CA GLY A 196 0.65 15.70 12.57
C GLY A 196 0.25 15.09 11.22
N PHE A 197 -1.01 15.27 10.80
CA PHE A 197 -1.49 14.87 9.48
C PHE A 197 -1.94 16.09 8.67
N ARG A 198 -1.60 16.10 7.38
CA ARG A 198 -2.06 17.13 6.43
C ARG A 198 -2.20 16.52 5.04
N VAL A 199 -2.80 17.26 4.12
CA VAL A 199 -2.95 16.86 2.72
C VAL A 199 -2.18 17.82 1.84
N ALA A 200 -1.26 17.32 1.03
CA ALA A 200 -0.64 18.10 -0.05
C ALA A 200 -1.48 17.92 -1.33
N THR A 201 -2.01 19.02 -1.88
CA THR A 201 -2.87 19.02 -3.07
C THR A 201 -2.13 19.57 -4.29
N CYS A 202 -2.57 19.18 -5.48
CA CYS A 202 -2.03 19.68 -6.74
C CYS A 202 -3.16 20.03 -7.71
N ASP A 203 -3.27 21.31 -8.06
CA ASP A 203 -4.26 21.81 -9.01
C ASP A 203 -3.94 21.45 -10.46
N ALA A 204 -2.67 21.19 -10.78
CA ALA A 204 -2.24 20.81 -12.13
C ALA A 204 -2.86 19.48 -12.59
N CYS A 205 -2.98 18.52 -11.68
CA CYS A 205 -3.49 17.17 -11.96
C CYS A 205 -4.74 16.81 -11.15
N ARG A 206 -5.23 17.72 -10.30
CA ARG A 206 -6.37 17.51 -9.40
C ARG A 206 -6.24 16.26 -8.52
N THR A 207 -5.04 16.05 -7.97
CA THR A 207 -4.77 14.94 -7.04
C THR A 207 -4.22 15.42 -5.71
N TYR A 208 -4.18 14.52 -4.72
CA TYR A 208 -3.55 14.78 -3.44
C TYR A 208 -2.70 13.61 -2.94
N VAL A 209 -1.82 13.91 -1.99
CA VAL A 209 -1.06 12.93 -1.20
C VAL A 209 -1.15 13.33 0.26
N LYS A 210 -1.48 12.36 1.14
CA LYS A 210 -1.47 12.58 2.58
C LYS A 210 -0.03 12.69 3.07
N VAL A 211 0.19 13.64 3.98
CA VAL A 211 1.50 13.94 4.55
C VAL A 211 1.43 13.72 6.05
N VAL A 212 2.39 12.97 6.55
CA VAL A 212 2.49 12.56 7.95
C VAL A 212 3.78 13.12 8.54
N GLU A 213 3.72 13.72 9.73
CA GLU A 213 4.92 14.09 10.49
C GLU A 213 5.72 12.84 10.88
N SER A 214 7.05 12.89 10.78
CA SER A 214 7.90 11.70 10.97
C SER A 214 7.77 11.05 12.34
N GLN A 215 7.45 11.81 13.39
CA GLN A 215 7.29 11.35 14.77
C GLN A 215 6.13 10.36 14.90
N ILE A 216 5.11 10.45 14.04
CA ILE A 216 3.99 9.50 14.04
C ILE A 216 4.48 8.07 13.73
N PHE A 217 5.56 7.93 12.97
CA PHE A 217 6.10 6.60 12.65
C PHE A 217 6.82 5.92 13.82
N GLU A 218 7.01 6.61 14.95
CA GLU A 218 7.43 5.98 16.21
C GLU A 218 6.31 5.12 16.81
N ALA A 219 5.06 5.40 16.47
CA ALA A 219 3.88 4.69 16.98
C ALA A 219 3.15 3.86 15.91
N MET A 220 3.31 4.19 14.62
CA MET A 220 2.56 3.56 13.52
C MET A 220 3.46 3.17 12.34
N THR A 221 3.07 2.11 11.61
CA THR A 221 3.65 1.87 10.28
C THR A 221 3.07 2.86 9.27
N PRO A 222 3.71 3.07 8.10
CA PRO A 222 3.10 3.82 7.01
C PRO A 222 1.69 3.36 6.65
N ASP A 223 1.45 2.05 6.61
CA ASP A 223 0.10 1.51 6.33
C ASP A 223 -0.91 1.90 7.41
N LEU A 224 -0.53 1.79 8.69
CA LEU A 224 -1.39 2.19 9.80
C LEU A 224 -1.62 3.71 9.85
N ALA A 225 -0.62 4.52 9.52
CA ALA A 225 -0.77 5.97 9.43
C ALA A 225 -1.71 6.35 8.26
N ASP A 226 -1.67 5.59 7.16
CA ASP A 226 -2.57 5.78 6.03
C ASP A 226 -4.02 5.44 6.40
N LEU A 227 -4.24 4.35 7.13
CA LEU A 227 -5.55 3.96 7.67
C LEU A 227 -6.03 4.91 8.77
N ALA A 228 -5.15 5.36 9.64
CA ALA A 228 -5.49 6.31 10.69
C ALA A 228 -6.00 7.62 10.11
N SER A 229 -5.45 8.04 8.96
CA SER A 229 -5.77 9.30 8.30
C SER A 229 -6.90 9.22 7.26
N LEU A 230 -7.80 8.23 7.34
CA LEU A 230 -8.98 8.17 6.46
C LEU A 230 -9.84 9.46 6.44
N PRO A 231 -10.02 10.21 7.55
CA PRO A 231 -10.74 11.48 7.52
C PRO A 231 -10.15 12.53 6.56
N LEU A 232 -8.82 12.51 6.34
CA LEU A 232 -8.17 13.42 5.39
C LEU A 232 -8.63 13.17 3.95
N ASP A 233 -8.90 11.91 3.62
CA ASP A 233 -9.36 11.52 2.29
C ASP A 233 -10.74 12.14 2.01
N ILE A 234 -11.61 12.20 3.03
CA ILE A 234 -12.94 12.84 2.95
C ILE A 234 -12.81 14.34 2.68
N VAL A 235 -11.94 15.03 3.43
CA VAL A 235 -11.73 16.48 3.29
C VAL A 235 -11.16 16.84 1.91
N ALA A 236 -10.20 16.06 1.41
CA ALA A 236 -9.57 16.32 0.13
C ALA A 236 -10.52 16.05 -1.06
N GLN A 237 -11.24 14.92 -1.00
CA GLN A 237 -12.16 14.53 -2.07
C GLN A 237 -13.42 15.39 -2.11
N GLY A 238 -13.90 15.89 -0.96
CA GLY A 238 -14.95 16.92 -0.91
C GLY A 238 -14.55 18.27 -1.52
N LYS A 239 -13.28 18.44 -1.93
CA LYS A 239 -12.76 19.58 -2.69
C LYS A 239 -12.35 19.18 -4.13
N ASP A 240 -12.90 18.08 -4.64
CA ASP A 240 -12.69 17.54 -5.99
C ASP A 240 -11.23 17.17 -6.30
N TYR A 241 -10.46 16.73 -5.30
CA TYR A 241 -9.15 16.13 -5.51
C TYR A 241 -9.24 14.61 -5.47
N ALA A 242 -8.67 13.93 -6.47
CA ALA A 242 -8.63 12.49 -6.54
C ALA A 242 -7.44 11.89 -5.77
N ARG A 243 -7.69 10.78 -5.07
CA ARG A 243 -6.61 9.98 -4.48
C ARG A 243 -5.98 9.11 -5.56
N ARG A 244 -4.66 9.18 -5.74
CA ARG A 244 -3.90 8.27 -6.63
C ARG A 244 -3.06 7.25 -5.87
N ALA A 245 -3.21 7.20 -4.55
CA ALA A 245 -2.52 6.25 -3.70
C ALA A 245 -2.96 4.82 -4.03
N PRO A 246 -2.03 3.86 -4.12
CA PRO A 246 -2.38 2.51 -4.51
C PRO A 246 -2.70 1.60 -3.31
N ASN A 247 -3.13 2.16 -2.16
CA ASN A 247 -3.58 1.37 -1.01
C ASN A 247 -5.10 1.20 -1.06
N PRO A 248 -5.63 0.04 -1.51
CA PRO A 248 -7.06 -0.20 -1.60
C PRO A 248 -7.73 -0.40 -0.23
N LEU A 249 -6.96 -0.50 0.86
CA LEU A 249 -7.51 -0.46 2.22
C LEU A 249 -7.85 0.97 2.65
N GLY A 250 -7.29 1.96 1.97
CA GLY A 250 -7.65 3.36 2.14
C GLY A 250 -8.95 3.70 1.42
N LEU A 251 -9.54 4.84 1.77
CA LEU A 251 -10.68 5.41 1.03
C LEU A 251 -10.17 5.98 -0.29
N LEU A 252 -10.35 5.23 -1.38
CA LEU A 252 -9.98 5.62 -2.74
C LEU A 252 -10.96 6.65 -3.34
N GLN A 253 -12.25 6.50 -3.02
CA GLN A 253 -13.31 7.37 -3.47
C GLN A 253 -14.40 7.51 -2.39
N ILE A 254 -14.91 8.72 -2.17
CA ILE A 254 -16.14 8.94 -1.40
C ILE A 254 -17.33 8.44 -2.25
N PRO A 255 -18.23 7.63 -1.68
CA PRO A 255 -19.46 7.21 -2.34
C PRO A 255 -20.35 8.37 -2.84
#